data_AF-A0A265Q4K5-F1
#
_entry.id   AF-A0A265Q4K5-F1
#
_cell.length_a   1.000
_cell.length_b   1.000
_cell.length_c   1.000
_cell.angle_alpha   90.00
_cell.angle_beta   90.00
_cell.angle_gamma   90.00
#
_symmetry.space_group_name_H-M   'P 1'
#
loop_
_entity.id
_entity.type
_entity.pdbx_description
1 polymer ?
#
loop_
_entity_poly.entity_id
_entity_poly.type
_entity_poly.pdbx_seq_one_letter_code
_entity_poly.pdbx_strand_id
1 'polypeptide(L)'
;MTRRQNRSKYICAILCGILEFLAIIGAYAAHYFTKTRMGMLRHVIYLNGKWEKAFPIPAMKWIAISIILALVIIAYLRYRKGNTDYNINIPVMLLTIIMSIWTAYFLLVYSTEKNRAYYILSICFLLATVFQNILYHCIFSIKSKR
;
A
#
# COMPACT_ATOMS: atom_id res chain seq x y z
N MET A 1 -11.26 -8.48 30.17
CA MET A 1 -11.55 -7.96 28.80
C MET A 1 -10.31 -7.80 27.90
N THR A 2 -9.10 -7.63 28.44
CA THR A 2 -7.86 -7.34 27.68
C THR A 2 -7.35 -8.47 26.77
N ARG A 3 -7.55 -9.75 27.12
CA ARG A 3 -7.04 -10.91 26.36
C ARG A 3 -7.75 -11.14 25.00
N ARG A 4 -9.06 -10.86 24.92
CA ARG A 4 -9.86 -10.99 23.68
C ARG A 4 -9.52 -9.89 22.66
N GLN A 5 -9.25 -8.68 23.14
CA GLN A 5 -8.87 -7.52 22.30
C GLN A 5 -7.49 -7.68 21.65
N ASN A 6 -6.58 -8.42 22.27
CA ASN A 6 -5.28 -8.71 21.66
C ASN A 6 -5.42 -9.75 20.54
N ARG A 7 -6.23 -10.81 20.73
CA ARG A 7 -6.50 -11.81 19.68
C ARG A 7 -7.09 -11.20 18.41
N SER A 8 -8.06 -10.30 18.52
CA SER A 8 -8.64 -9.64 17.33
C SER A 8 -7.60 -8.85 16.55
N LYS A 9 -6.69 -8.13 17.23
CA LYS A 9 -5.60 -7.38 16.57
C LYS A 9 -4.60 -8.30 15.86
N TYR A 10 -4.29 -9.47 16.42
CA TYR A 10 -3.43 -10.46 15.75
C TYR A 10 -4.08 -11.00 14.47
N ILE A 11 -5.39 -11.31 14.54
CA ILE A 11 -6.15 -11.76 13.37
C ILE A 11 -6.16 -10.66 12.30
N CYS A 12 -6.41 -9.40 12.67
CA CYS A 12 -6.34 -8.27 11.74
C CYS A 12 -4.95 -8.13 11.11
N ALA A 13 -3.87 -8.27 11.89
CA ALA A 13 -2.50 -8.17 11.36
C ALA A 13 -2.20 -9.27 10.33
N ILE A 14 -2.60 -10.52 10.61
CA ILE A 14 -2.41 -11.65 9.68
C ILE A 14 -3.23 -11.43 8.40
N LEU A 15 -4.50 -11.02 8.52
CA LEU A 15 -5.34 -10.73 7.36
C LEU A 15 -4.75 -9.62 6.50
N CYS A 16 -4.28 -8.52 7.11
CA CYS A 16 -3.65 -7.41 6.38
C CYS A 16 -2.38 -7.87 5.64
N GLY A 17 -1.56 -8.72 6.28
CA GLY A 17 -0.38 -9.29 5.61
C GLY A 17 -0.75 -10.15 4.40
N ILE A 18 -1.76 -11.01 4.52
CA ILE A 18 -2.25 -11.81 3.39
C ILE A 18 -2.77 -10.92 2.25
N LEU A 19 -3.56 -9.89 2.59
CA LEU A 19 -4.08 -8.91 1.64
C LEU A 19 -2.97 -8.11 0.93
N GLU A 20 -1.92 -7.74 1.65
CA GLU A 20 -0.74 -7.08 1.06
C GLU A 20 -0.04 -7.99 0.06
N PHE A 21 0.26 -9.24 0.43
CA PHE A 21 0.86 -10.21 -0.48
C PHE A 21 0.00 -10.45 -1.73
N LEU A 22 -1.32 -10.58 -1.56
CA LEU A 22 -2.27 -10.70 -2.68
C LEU A 22 -2.26 -9.46 -3.57
N ALA A 23 -2.16 -8.25 -3.02
CA ALA A 23 -2.10 -7.02 -3.80
C ALA A 23 -0.82 -6.94 -4.65
N ILE A 24 0.33 -7.36 -4.11
CA ILE A 24 1.61 -7.39 -4.82
C ILE A 24 1.59 -8.46 -5.93
N ILE A 25 1.09 -9.66 -5.63
CA ILE A 25 0.93 -10.74 -6.62
C ILE A 25 -0.04 -10.30 -7.72
N GLY A 26 -1.16 -9.66 -7.34
CA GLY A 26 -2.14 -9.11 -8.28
C GLY A 26 -1.55 -8.05 -9.19
N ALA A 27 -0.71 -7.16 -8.66
CA ALA A 27 0.04 -6.18 -9.44
C ALA A 27 0.94 -6.85 -10.48
N TYR A 28 1.72 -7.85 -10.07
CA TYR A 28 2.60 -8.60 -10.96
C TYR A 28 1.82 -9.36 -12.04
N ALA A 29 0.75 -10.06 -11.66
CA ALA A 29 -0.12 -10.76 -12.58
C ALA A 29 -0.75 -9.80 -13.60
N ALA A 30 -1.28 -8.66 -13.16
CA ALA A 30 -1.86 -7.65 -14.05
C ALA A 30 -0.82 -7.12 -15.05
N HIS A 31 0.41 -6.87 -14.60
CA HIS A 31 1.50 -6.44 -15.49
C HIS A 31 1.85 -7.52 -16.52
N TYR A 32 2.02 -8.76 -16.08
CA TYR A 32 2.35 -9.89 -16.94
C TYR A 32 1.26 -10.14 -17.99
N PHE A 33 0.00 -10.21 -17.58
CA PHE A 33 -1.09 -10.47 -18.51
C PHE A 33 -1.32 -9.31 -19.48
N THR A 34 -1.12 -8.07 -19.05
CA THR A 34 -1.20 -6.91 -19.96
C THR A 34 -0.11 -6.95 -21.03
N LYS A 35 1.08 -7.48 -20.70
CA LYS A 35 2.17 -7.64 -21.66
C LYS A 35 1.99 -8.86 -22.57
N THR A 36 1.50 -9.97 -22.03
CA THR A 36 1.46 -11.28 -22.72
C THR A 36 0.18 -11.49 -23.53
N ARG A 37 -0.96 -10.94 -23.09
CA ARG A 37 -2.27 -11.15 -23.74
C ARG A 37 -2.78 -9.86 -24.37
N MET A 38 -2.75 -9.78 -25.70
CA MET A 38 -3.24 -8.61 -26.46
C MET A 38 -4.71 -8.27 -26.16
N GLY A 39 -5.56 -9.25 -25.84
CA GLY A 39 -6.95 -9.01 -25.44
C GLY A 39 -7.06 -8.21 -24.13
N MET A 40 -6.24 -8.56 -23.13
CA MET A 40 -6.20 -7.80 -21.87
C MET A 40 -5.62 -6.40 -22.08
N LEU A 41 -4.61 -6.27 -22.93
CA LEU A 41 -4.06 -4.96 -23.29
C LEU A 41 -5.13 -4.02 -23.84
N ARG A 42 -5.96 -4.50 -24.79
CA ARG A 42 -7.06 -3.69 -25.36
C ARG A 42 -8.09 -3.30 -24.30
N HIS A 43 -8.46 -4.24 -23.44
CA HIS A 43 -9.40 -3.96 -22.34
C HIS A 43 -8.84 -2.91 -21.36
N VAL A 44 -7.57 -3.02 -20.97
CA VAL A 44 -6.90 -2.07 -20.08
C VAL A 44 -6.82 -0.67 -20.72
N ILE A 45 -6.52 -0.58 -22.01
CA ILE A 45 -6.48 0.71 -22.72
C ILE A 45 -7.88 1.35 -22.75
N TYR A 46 -8.93 0.58 -23.06
CA TYR A 46 -10.31 1.08 -23.02
C TYR A 46 -10.68 1.59 -21.62
N LEU A 47 -10.32 0.81 -20.59
CA LEU A 47 -10.59 1.18 -19.21
C LEU A 47 -9.84 2.47 -18.82
N ASN A 48 -8.55 2.59 -19.16
CA ASN A 48 -7.78 3.79 -18.91
C ASN A 48 -8.41 5.03 -19.56
N GLY A 49 -8.83 4.93 -20.82
CA GLY A 49 -9.49 6.04 -21.52
C GLY A 49 -10.82 6.45 -20.87
N LYS A 50 -11.56 5.49 -20.28
CA LYS A 50 -12.76 5.81 -19.50
C LYS A 50 -12.42 6.53 -18.19
N TRP A 51 -11.34 6.14 -17.51
CA TRP A 51 -10.92 6.72 -16.24
C TRP A 51 -10.35 8.12 -16.41
N GLU A 52 -9.54 8.35 -17.45
CA GLU A 52 -9.02 9.68 -17.79
C GLU A 52 -10.13 10.68 -18.11
N LYS A 53 -11.25 10.22 -18.69
CA LYS A 53 -12.42 11.07 -18.94
C LYS A 53 -13.29 11.30 -17.71
N ALA A 54 -13.39 10.32 -16.82
CA ALA A 54 -14.27 10.38 -15.65
C ALA A 54 -13.63 11.10 -14.45
N PHE A 55 -12.30 11.06 -14.32
CA PHE A 55 -11.61 11.54 -13.12
C PHE A 55 -10.46 12.48 -13.47
N PRO A 56 -10.25 13.55 -12.68
CA PRO A 56 -9.05 14.38 -12.78
C PRO A 56 -7.84 13.62 -12.25
N ILE A 57 -7.24 12.77 -13.09
CA ILE A 57 -6.10 11.91 -12.75
C ILE A 57 -4.93 12.66 -12.09
N PRO A 58 -4.55 13.88 -12.54
CA PRO A 58 -3.49 14.64 -11.87
C PRO A 58 -3.82 14.96 -10.41
N ALA A 59 -5.05 15.39 -10.13
CA ALA A 59 -5.49 15.71 -8.77
C ALA A 59 -5.51 14.45 -7.90
N MET A 60 -6.03 13.33 -8.41
CA MET A 60 -6.04 12.05 -7.68
C MET A 60 -4.64 11.56 -7.32
N LYS A 61 -3.66 11.73 -8.22
CA LYS A 61 -2.26 11.38 -7.95
C LYS A 61 -1.69 12.19 -6.77
N TRP A 62 -1.92 13.51 -6.74
CA TRP A 62 -1.47 14.36 -5.64
C TRP A 62 -2.15 14.05 -4.31
N ILE A 63 -3.45 13.72 -4.34
CA ILE A 63 -4.19 13.26 -3.16
C ILE A 63 -3.59 11.96 -2.63
N ALA A 64 -3.34 10.98 -3.50
CA ALA A 64 -2.75 9.70 -3.10
C ALA A 64 -1.36 9.86 -2.46
N ILE A 65 -0.50 10.71 -3.04
CA ILE A 65 0.82 11.04 -2.47
C ILE A 65 0.67 11.71 -1.10
N SER A 66 -0.28 12.66 -0.97
CA SER A 66 -0.54 13.35 0.30
C SER A 66 -1.00 12.38 1.40
N ILE A 67 -1.83 11.39 1.06
CA ILE A 67 -2.27 10.35 1.98
C ILE A 67 -1.09 9.47 2.42
N ILE A 68 -0.24 9.02 1.48
CA ILE A 68 0.96 8.23 1.82
C ILE A 68 1.86 9.03 2.77
N LEU A 69 2.10 10.30 2.46
CA LEU A 69 2.95 11.17 3.29
C LEU A 69 2.38 11.32 4.70
N ALA A 70 1.06 11.54 4.83
CA ALA A 70 0.40 11.62 6.13
C ALA A 70 0.55 10.32 6.93
N LEU A 71 0.40 9.15 6.29
CA LEU A 71 0.56 7.85 6.94
C LEU A 71 2.00 7.64 7.45
N VAL A 72 3.01 8.00 6.66
CA VAL A 72 4.42 7.93 7.05
C VAL A 72 4.70 8.84 8.26
N ILE A 73 4.18 10.07 8.26
CA ILE A 73 4.33 11.00 9.38
C ILE A 73 3.68 10.42 10.65
N ILE A 74 2.48 9.84 10.54
CA ILE A 74 1.79 9.20 11.68
C ILE A 74 2.61 8.02 12.22
N ALA A 75 3.18 7.19 11.34
CA ALA A 75 4.04 6.07 11.74
C ALA A 75 5.30 6.58 12.47
N TYR A 76 5.94 7.63 11.95
CA TYR A 76 7.12 8.24 12.56
C TYR A 76 6.84 8.89 13.92
N LEU A 77 5.74 9.64 14.05
CA LEU A 77 5.35 10.27 15.31
C LEU A 77 5.07 9.23 16.41
N ARG A 78 4.47 8.10 16.04
CA ARG A 78 4.26 6.97 16.96
C ARG A 78 5.56 6.32 17.39
N TYR A 79 6.48 6.13 16.45
CA TYR A 79 7.81 5.62 16.77
C TYR A 79 8.51 6.52 17.80
N ARG A 80 8.48 7.85 17.60
CA ARG A 80 9.10 8.81 18.52
C ARG A 80 8.45 8.84 19.92
N LYS A 81 7.15 8.54 20.00
CA LYS A 81 6.40 8.56 21.28
C LYS A 81 6.51 7.25 22.07
N GLY A 82 6.89 6.14 21.44
CA GLY A 82 7.04 4.84 22.11
C GLY A 82 8.37 4.76 22.86
N ASN A 83 8.34 4.74 24.19
CA ASN A 83 9.50 4.38 25.00
C ASN A 83 9.86 2.91 24.76
N THR A 84 10.91 2.72 23.95
CA THR A 84 12.01 1.79 24.23
C THR A 84 11.61 0.32 24.45
N ASP A 85 11.15 -0.35 23.38
CA ASP A 85 11.18 -1.81 23.30
C ASP A 85 11.55 -2.26 21.86
N TYR A 86 12.86 -2.19 21.60
CA TYR A 86 13.50 -1.68 20.38
C TYR A 86 13.66 -2.72 19.27
N ASN A 87 13.73 -4.02 19.57
CA ASN A 87 14.28 -4.96 18.59
C ASN A 87 13.32 -5.49 17.51
N ILE A 88 11.99 -5.46 17.75
CA ILE A 88 11.02 -6.12 16.84
C ILE A 88 10.22 -5.12 16.00
N ASN A 89 10.12 -3.86 16.44
CA ASN A 89 9.34 -2.83 15.71
C ASN A 89 10.14 -2.15 14.59
N ILE A 90 11.47 -2.13 14.68
CA ILE A 90 12.34 -1.53 13.68
C ILE A 90 12.19 -2.18 12.30
N PRO A 91 12.24 -3.53 12.13
CA PRO A 91 12.11 -4.13 10.80
C PRO A 91 10.76 -3.84 10.14
N VAL A 92 9.66 -3.89 10.90
CA VAL A 92 8.31 -3.59 10.36
C VAL A 92 8.19 -2.11 9.98
N MET A 93 8.71 -1.20 10.80
CA MET A 93 8.77 0.22 10.49
C MET A 93 9.59 0.48 9.23
N LEU A 94 10.78 -0.11 9.13
CA LEU A 94 11.66 0.05 7.99
C LEU A 94 10.98 -0.46 6.72
N LEU A 95 10.25 -1.59 6.79
CA LEU A 95 9.45 -2.10 5.69
C LEU A 95 8.30 -1.16 5.29
N THR A 96 7.59 -0.55 6.25
CA THR A 96 6.55 0.47 5.94
C THR A 96 7.11 1.68 5.20
N ILE A 97 8.29 2.15 5.61
CA ILE A 97 8.96 3.30 5.00
C ILE A 97 9.41 2.94 3.58
N ILE A 98 10.07 1.80 3.40
CA ILE A 98 10.51 1.32 2.09
C ILE A 98 9.33 1.18 1.14
N MET A 99 8.24 0.54 1.57
CA MET A 99 7.03 0.38 0.74
C MET A 99 6.40 1.73 0.38
N SER A 100 6.34 2.66 1.32
CA SER A 100 5.80 4.00 1.08
C SER A 100 6.66 4.80 0.09
N ILE A 101 7.99 4.71 0.20
CA ILE A 101 8.93 5.34 -0.75
C ILE A 101 8.79 4.70 -2.13
N TRP A 102 8.74 3.37 -2.20
CA TRP A 102 8.58 2.63 -3.46
C TRP A 102 7.29 3.01 -4.19
N THR A 103 6.18 3.11 -3.47
CA THR A 103 4.90 3.49 -4.07
C THR A 103 4.86 4.95 -4.48
N ALA A 104 5.39 5.87 -3.68
CA ALA A 104 5.53 7.27 -4.07
C ALA A 104 6.40 7.42 -5.33
N TYR A 105 7.54 6.71 -5.39
CA TYR A 105 8.41 6.66 -6.57
C TYR A 105 7.65 6.14 -7.80
N PHE A 106 6.91 5.05 -7.66
CA PHE A 106 6.12 4.47 -8.75
C PHE A 106 5.08 5.47 -9.29
N LEU A 107 4.33 6.13 -8.40
CA LEU A 107 3.33 7.13 -8.79
C LEU A 107 3.98 8.33 -9.49
N LEU A 108 5.18 8.77 -9.09
CA LEU A 108 5.85 9.93 -9.67
C LEU A 108 6.49 9.65 -11.02
N VAL A 109 7.19 8.52 -11.18
CA VAL A 109 8.05 8.22 -12.34
C VAL A 109 7.33 7.52 -13.48
N TYR A 110 6.29 6.74 -13.18
CA TYR A 110 5.49 6.03 -14.19
C TYR A 110 4.25 6.82 -14.60
N SER A 111 3.80 6.54 -15.83
CA SER A 111 2.60 7.11 -16.43
C SER A 111 1.97 6.06 -17.36
N THR A 112 0.73 6.32 -17.81
CA THR A 112 0.02 5.48 -18.80
C THR A 112 0.77 5.35 -20.12
N GLU A 113 1.67 6.27 -20.44
CA GLU A 113 2.56 6.21 -21.60
C GLU A 113 3.67 5.16 -21.45
N LYS A 114 4.31 5.07 -20.28
CA LYS A 114 5.38 4.11 -20.01
C LYS A 114 4.86 2.70 -19.73
N ASN A 115 3.70 2.60 -19.08
CA ASN A 115 3.11 1.31 -18.77
C ASN A 115 1.59 1.41 -18.86
N ARG A 116 0.97 0.71 -19.82
CA ARG A 116 -0.48 0.74 -20.00
C ARG A 116 -1.23 0.19 -18.78
N ALA A 117 -0.61 -0.69 -17.99
CA ALA A 117 -1.19 -1.19 -16.74
C ALA A 117 -1.02 -0.23 -15.54
N TYR A 118 -0.56 1.00 -15.76
CA TYR A 118 -0.19 1.94 -14.70
C TYR A 118 -1.30 2.17 -13.66
N TYR A 119 -2.55 2.39 -14.07
CA TYR A 119 -3.62 2.65 -13.11
C TYR A 119 -3.91 1.45 -12.21
N ILE A 120 -4.01 0.26 -12.78
CA ILE A 120 -4.23 -0.99 -12.03
C ILE A 120 -3.07 -1.23 -11.05
N LEU A 121 -1.84 -1.09 -11.54
CA LEU A 121 -0.63 -1.21 -10.72
C LEU A 121 -0.61 -0.19 -9.57
N SER A 122 -0.93 1.08 -9.86
CA SER A 122 -0.94 2.14 -8.86
C SER A 122 -1.95 1.87 -7.75
N ILE A 123 -3.14 1.35 -8.08
CA ILE A 123 -4.17 0.99 -7.10
C ILE A 123 -3.70 -0.19 -6.24
N CYS A 124 -3.13 -1.23 -6.84
CA CYS A 124 -2.60 -2.37 -6.10
C CYS A 124 -1.48 -1.95 -5.13
N PHE A 125 -0.56 -1.09 -5.58
CA PHE A 125 0.52 -0.57 -4.74
C PHE A 125 0.02 0.34 -3.62
N LEU A 126 -0.96 1.22 -3.91
CA LEU A 126 -1.60 2.04 -2.89
C LEU A 126 -2.28 1.17 -1.82
N LEU A 127 -3.03 0.15 -2.22
CA LEU A 127 -3.68 -0.78 -1.30
C LEU A 127 -2.66 -1.54 -0.46
N ALA A 128 -1.58 -2.06 -1.07
CA ALA A 128 -0.50 -2.71 -0.35
C ALA A 128 0.12 -1.79 0.73
N THR A 129 0.36 -0.52 0.39
CA THR A 129 0.91 0.47 1.34
C THR A 129 -0.04 0.76 2.48
N VAL A 130 -1.34 0.85 2.21
CA VAL A 130 -2.36 1.04 3.25
C VAL A 130 -2.41 -0.17 4.17
N PHE A 131 -2.43 -1.40 3.63
CA PHE A 131 -2.42 -2.61 4.44
C PHE A 131 -1.17 -2.73 5.31
N GLN A 132 0.00 -2.39 4.77
CA GLN A 132 1.26 -2.40 5.50
C GLN A 132 1.27 -1.38 6.66
N ASN A 133 0.68 -0.19 6.46
CA ASN A 133 0.50 0.80 7.53
C ASN A 133 -0.47 0.34 8.63
N ILE A 134 -1.57 -0.34 8.25
CA ILE A 134 -2.52 -0.92 9.21
C ILE A 134 -1.86 -2.05 10.01
N LEU A 135 -1.10 -2.93 9.33
CA LEU A 135 -0.34 -4.00 9.96
C LEU A 135 0.63 -3.44 11.01
N TYR A 136 1.39 -2.39 10.65
CA TYR A 136 2.28 -1.71 11.58
C TYR A 136 1.54 -1.15 12.81
N HIS A 137 0.38 -0.52 12.60
CA HIS A 137 -0.46 -0.03 13.69
C HIS A 137 -0.92 -1.17 14.62
N CYS A 138 -1.38 -2.29 14.06
CA CYS A 138 -1.83 -3.44 14.84
C CYS A 138 -0.70 -4.02 15.68
N ILE A 139 0.49 -4.22 15.10
CA ILE A 139 1.65 -4.75 15.81
C ILE A 139 2.10 -3.79 16.93
N PHE A 140 2.18 -2.49 16.64
CA PHE A 140 2.53 -1.48 17.64
C PHE A 140 1.52 -1.44 18.80
N SER A 141 0.21 -1.51 18.50
CA SER A 141 -0.86 -1.47 19.50
C SER A 141 -0.95 -2.74 20.37
N ILE A 142 -0.48 -3.88 19.87
CA ILE A 142 -0.37 -5.12 20.64
C ILE A 142 0.79 -5.01 21.63
N LYS A 143 1.94 -4.48 21.19
CA LYS A 143 3.16 -4.44 21.99
C LYS A 143 3.13 -3.36 23.07
N SER A 144 2.53 -2.19 22.79
CA SER A 144 2.37 -1.09 23.76
C SER A 144 1.48 -1.42 24.98
N LYS A 145 0.74 -2.54 24.97
CA LYS A 145 -0.11 -2.98 26.09
C LYS A 145 0.51 -4.11 26.94
N ARG A 146 1.70 -4.59 26.54
CA ARG A 146 2.47 -5.56 27.33
C ARG A 146 3.46 -4.79 28.19
#